data_AF-A0A918EWF5-F1
#
_entry.id   AF-A0A918EWF5-F1
#
_cell.length_a   1.000
_cell.length_b   1.000
_cell.length_c   1.000
_cell.angle_alpha   90.00
_cell.angle_beta   90.00
_cell.angle_gamma   90.00
#
_symmetry.space_group_name_H-M   'P 1'
#
loop_
_entity.id
_entity.type
_entity.pdbx_description
1 polymer ?
#
loop_
_entity_poly.entity_id
_entity_poly.type
_entity_poly.pdbx_seq_one_letter_code
_entity_poly.pdbx_strand_id
1 'polypeptide(L)'
;MNTEASAVAQLAGELRRLQIRAGGPSLRRLAQTTHYSPSTLSRYFSGRQFPSLEVTRRLAGALEADDRSLDHLEGLWHEAAGQRTRSRAARSRGRGPGSTGRGRTSPDTIETPEDLAGALRNELEGRSVRQLAADTGLARTTVHEAVNGRRIPSVHTVTALARAAGLNPEPWIRAVDKVRHRAARTGRPSRPVRESAVPGQRTEGSQGRSPADVAALAARYEREGDPAKARQVLRDAARTHSSDAMADIAQALLALRAEAKGDALHEATWLRLHTHRFTAAVSQLGEEPAAIRLGGVYALAGLADGAPNRALRQTCIDVLCAYLRLPAVPVTDLPPGDTAARHTHLAAREVRHTIMRLIRDHLRLPAEHPHSWQRYDLDFTSATFDTGDFRGAVFGGGAVRFDNVCFSGGTFRFDGAVFSGGTVSFEGARFTGGTVSFDGAVFGGGTVGFDRAEFAGGTVDLSRARGAVPAGLPPGASPPAGLRLPDAWHERAS
;
A
#
# COMPACT_ATOMS: atom_id res chain seq x y z
N MET A 1 21.56 -37.41 21.97
CA MET A 1 22.46 -36.48 21.23
C MET A 1 21.62 -35.57 20.35
N ASN A 2 21.92 -34.27 20.27
CA ASN A 2 21.05 -33.26 19.65
C ASN A 2 21.30 -33.09 18.15
N THR A 3 20.47 -33.70 17.30
CA THR A 3 20.55 -33.51 15.83
C THR A 3 20.19 -32.09 15.39
N GLU A 4 19.25 -31.42 16.07
CA GLU A 4 18.85 -30.02 15.79
C GLU A 4 20.00 -29.02 15.87
N ALA A 5 20.98 -29.29 16.75
CA ALA A 5 22.14 -28.43 16.91
C ALA A 5 23.06 -28.48 15.67
N SER A 6 22.97 -29.55 14.86
CA SER A 6 23.88 -29.80 13.75
C SER A 6 23.61 -28.86 12.57
N ALA A 7 22.42 -28.88 11.95
CA ALA A 7 22.19 -28.10 10.71
C ALA A 7 22.26 -26.57 10.89
N VAL A 8 21.80 -26.04 12.03
CA VAL A 8 21.95 -24.60 12.32
C VAL A 8 23.42 -24.23 12.59
N ALA A 9 24.21 -25.11 13.22
CA ALA A 9 25.64 -24.91 13.40
C ALA A 9 26.43 -25.10 12.11
N GLN A 10 25.98 -25.96 11.19
CA GLN A 10 26.54 -26.12 9.84
C GLN A 10 26.32 -24.86 9.00
N LEU A 11 25.10 -24.33 8.93
CA LEU A 11 24.82 -23.06 8.24
C LEU A 11 25.65 -21.90 8.82
N ALA A 12 25.71 -21.77 10.15
CA ALA A 12 26.56 -20.77 10.80
C ALA A 12 28.07 -21.02 10.59
N GLY A 13 28.47 -22.28 10.45
CA GLY A 13 29.83 -22.70 10.12
C GLY A 13 30.23 -22.31 8.70
N GLU A 14 29.35 -22.51 7.72
CA GLU A 14 29.61 -22.16 6.32
C GLU A 14 29.58 -20.64 6.11
N LEU A 15 28.69 -19.91 6.79
CA LEU A 15 28.78 -18.45 6.85
C LEU A 15 30.14 -17.98 7.38
N ARG A 16 30.67 -18.58 8.47
CA ARG A 16 32.01 -18.25 8.99
C ARG A 16 33.13 -18.63 8.01
N ARG A 17 33.01 -19.73 7.27
CA ARG A 17 33.98 -20.11 6.23
C ARG A 17 33.96 -19.14 5.06
N LEU A 18 32.78 -18.74 4.58
CA LEU A 18 32.63 -17.67 3.58
C LEU A 18 33.23 -16.36 4.08
N GLN A 19 33.01 -16.00 5.35
CA GLN A 19 33.65 -14.83 5.95
C GLN A 19 35.19 -14.91 5.92
N ILE A 20 35.78 -16.07 6.24
CA ILE A 20 37.23 -16.27 6.16
C ILE A 20 37.72 -16.22 4.70
N ARG A 21 37.01 -16.87 3.77
CA ARG A 21 37.32 -16.84 2.32
C ARG A 21 37.31 -15.42 1.75
N ALA A 22 36.35 -14.59 2.15
CA ALA A 22 36.23 -13.18 1.75
C ALA A 22 37.25 -12.22 2.44
N GLY A 23 38.34 -12.74 3.01
CA GLY A 23 39.37 -11.94 3.69
C GLY A 23 39.02 -11.51 5.12
N GLY A 24 38.07 -12.20 5.78
CA GLY A 24 37.70 -11.94 7.18
C GLY A 24 37.05 -10.58 7.46
N PRO A 25 36.10 -10.06 6.65
CA PRO A 25 35.55 -8.73 6.84
C PRO A 25 34.86 -8.63 8.21
N SER A 26 35.16 -7.56 8.95
CA SER A 26 34.61 -7.37 10.29
C SER A 26 33.08 -7.28 10.26
N LEU A 27 32.42 -7.69 11.35
CA LEU A 27 30.96 -7.57 11.49
C LEU A 27 30.46 -6.11 11.37
N ARG A 28 31.34 -5.11 11.56
CA ARG A 28 31.05 -3.69 11.32
C ARG A 28 31.04 -3.33 9.84
N ARG A 29 31.94 -3.91 9.03
CA ARG A 29 31.96 -3.74 7.57
C ARG A 29 30.75 -4.43 6.93
N LEU A 30 30.47 -5.67 7.33
CA LEU A 30 29.28 -6.41 6.86
C LEU A 30 27.96 -5.72 7.25
N ALA A 31 27.91 -5.02 8.39
CA ALA A 31 26.74 -4.24 8.79
C ALA A 31 26.47 -3.04 7.86
N GLN A 32 27.50 -2.45 7.26
CA GLN A 32 27.36 -1.32 6.33
C GLN A 32 26.81 -1.77 4.97
N THR A 33 27.23 -2.95 4.47
CA THR A 33 26.81 -3.48 3.17
C THR A 33 25.48 -4.23 3.21
N THR A 34 25.15 -4.89 4.33
CA THR A 34 23.89 -5.66 4.46
C THR A 34 22.75 -4.90 5.15
N HIS A 35 23.05 -3.73 5.74
CA HIS A 35 22.15 -2.93 6.59
C HIS A 35 21.63 -3.61 7.87
N TYR A 36 22.27 -4.69 8.33
CA TYR A 36 21.95 -5.35 9.62
C TYR A 36 22.93 -4.95 10.73
N SER A 37 22.46 -4.88 11.99
CA SER A 37 23.34 -4.51 13.11
C SER A 37 24.45 -5.54 13.37
N PRO A 38 25.67 -5.13 13.78
CA PRO A 38 26.76 -6.07 14.10
C PRO A 38 26.38 -7.13 15.15
N SER A 39 25.51 -6.75 16.10
CA SER A 39 24.95 -7.64 17.13
C SER A 39 23.94 -8.67 16.60
N THR A 40 23.30 -8.39 15.48
CA THR A 40 22.40 -9.33 14.79
C THR A 40 23.22 -10.27 13.90
N LEU A 41 24.19 -9.73 13.16
CA LEU A 41 25.15 -10.53 12.41
C LEU A 41 25.90 -11.51 13.32
N SER A 42 26.44 -11.05 14.46
CA SER A 42 27.10 -11.91 15.45
C SER A 42 26.24 -13.10 15.90
N ARG A 43 24.91 -12.94 16.00
CA ARG A 43 23.98 -14.02 16.36
C ARG A 43 23.74 -15.02 15.22
N TYR A 44 23.76 -14.59 13.96
CA TYR A 44 23.76 -15.49 12.80
C TYR A 44 25.08 -16.26 12.67
N PHE A 45 26.23 -15.56 12.67
CA PHE A 45 27.56 -16.17 12.59
C PHE A 45 27.90 -17.07 13.78
N SER A 46 27.23 -16.96 14.92
CA SER A 46 27.37 -17.89 16.07
C SER A 46 26.32 -19.01 16.10
N GLY A 47 25.36 -19.04 15.17
CA GLY A 47 24.24 -20.00 15.17
C GLY A 47 23.22 -19.79 16.30
N ARG A 48 23.35 -18.72 17.09
CA ARG A 48 22.43 -18.36 18.19
C ARG A 48 21.09 -17.85 17.68
N GLN A 49 21.03 -17.41 16.43
CA GLN A 49 19.80 -17.00 15.73
C GLN A 49 19.81 -17.59 14.32
N PHE A 50 18.66 -18.03 13.82
CA PHE A 50 18.51 -18.55 12.47
C PHE A 50 18.09 -17.41 11.52
N PRO A 51 18.82 -17.12 10.43
CA PRO A 51 18.46 -16.08 9.46
C PRO A 51 17.29 -16.52 8.57
N SER A 52 16.62 -15.56 7.93
CA SER A 52 15.72 -15.85 6.80
C SER A 52 16.53 -16.11 5.53
N LEU A 53 15.92 -16.74 4.51
CA LEU A 53 16.59 -17.00 3.23
C LEU A 53 17.09 -15.70 2.57
N GLU A 54 16.33 -14.61 2.65
CA GLU A 54 16.75 -13.29 2.15
C GLU A 54 17.97 -12.74 2.89
N VAL A 55 18.03 -12.89 4.22
CA VAL A 55 19.20 -12.50 5.02
C VAL A 55 20.43 -13.34 4.64
N THR A 56 20.24 -14.65 4.42
CA THR A 56 21.29 -15.57 3.96
C THR A 56 21.84 -15.15 2.59
N ARG A 57 20.97 -14.85 1.62
CA ARG A 57 21.34 -14.33 0.29
C ARG A 57 22.10 -13.00 0.37
N ARG A 58 21.61 -12.04 1.15
CA ARG A 58 22.29 -10.74 1.35
C ARG A 58 23.67 -10.92 2.01
N LEU A 59 23.83 -11.87 2.92
CA LEU A 59 25.13 -12.18 3.53
C LEU A 59 26.08 -12.86 2.57
N ALA A 60 25.61 -13.77 1.72
CA ALA A 60 26.41 -14.39 0.68
C ALA A 60 26.92 -13.35 -0.35
N GLY A 61 26.05 -12.46 -0.83
CA GLY A 61 26.43 -11.36 -1.72
C GLY A 61 27.42 -10.37 -1.09
N ALA A 62 27.22 -10.02 0.19
CA ALA A 62 28.15 -9.17 0.94
C ALA A 62 29.47 -9.86 1.35
N LEU A 63 29.60 -11.15 1.04
CA LEU A 63 30.80 -11.97 1.18
C LEU A 63 31.35 -12.43 -0.18
N GLU A 64 30.86 -11.87 -1.29
CA GLU A 64 31.30 -12.16 -2.65
C GLU A 64 31.30 -13.67 -2.97
N ALA A 65 30.29 -14.38 -2.45
CA ALA A 65 30.12 -15.81 -2.69
C ALA A 65 29.80 -16.09 -4.18
N ASP A 66 30.46 -17.10 -4.76
CA ASP A 66 30.12 -17.62 -6.08
C ASP A 66 28.77 -18.36 -6.08
N ASP A 67 28.16 -18.53 -7.26
CA ASP A 67 26.85 -19.17 -7.41
C ASP A 67 26.80 -20.56 -6.76
N ARG A 68 27.89 -21.32 -6.86
CA ARG A 68 28.02 -22.65 -6.23
C ARG A 68 28.01 -22.59 -4.70
N SER A 69 28.68 -21.60 -4.11
CA SER A 69 28.64 -21.37 -2.67
C SER A 69 27.28 -20.85 -2.21
N LEU A 70 26.60 -20.04 -3.04
CA LEU A 70 25.23 -19.58 -2.78
C LEU A 70 24.25 -20.76 -2.78
N ASP A 71 24.23 -21.58 -3.82
CA ASP A 71 23.41 -22.79 -3.92
C ASP A 71 23.64 -23.74 -2.74
N HIS A 72 24.90 -23.96 -2.35
CA HIS A 72 25.24 -24.78 -1.21
C HIS A 72 24.70 -24.19 0.11
N LEU A 73 24.82 -22.87 0.29
CA LEU A 73 24.35 -22.16 1.48
C LEU A 73 22.81 -22.16 1.58
N GLU A 74 22.11 -22.07 0.45
CA GLU A 74 20.66 -22.21 0.37
C GLU A 74 20.19 -23.63 0.64
N GLY A 75 20.91 -24.64 0.12
CA GLY A 75 20.67 -26.05 0.46
C GLY A 75 20.77 -26.31 1.97
N LEU A 76 21.84 -25.85 2.61
CA LEU A 76 22.00 -25.90 4.07
C LEU A 76 20.89 -25.15 4.83
N TRP A 77 20.43 -24.01 4.29
CA TRP A 77 19.31 -23.25 4.88
C TRP A 77 17.99 -24.03 4.80
N HIS A 78 17.68 -24.63 3.65
CA HIS A 78 16.48 -25.45 3.46
C HIS A 78 16.49 -26.70 4.34
N GLU A 79 17.63 -27.38 4.46
CA GLU A 79 17.75 -28.53 5.37
C GLU A 79 17.54 -28.10 6.83
N ALA A 80 18.20 -27.05 7.29
CA ALA A 80 18.05 -26.54 8.64
C ALA A 80 16.61 -26.08 8.94
N ALA A 81 15.92 -25.44 7.99
CA ALA A 81 14.52 -25.05 8.11
C ALA A 81 13.59 -26.28 8.18
N GLY A 82 13.85 -27.31 7.37
CA GLY A 82 13.13 -28.59 7.39
C GLY A 82 13.30 -29.34 8.72
N GLN A 83 14.55 -29.46 9.21
CA GLN A 83 14.85 -30.07 10.51
C GLN A 83 14.16 -29.33 11.66
N ARG A 84 14.25 -27.99 11.72
CA ARG A 84 13.55 -27.16 12.74
C ARG A 84 12.03 -27.38 12.73
N THR A 85 11.43 -27.56 11.55
CA THR A 85 9.99 -27.79 11.39
C THR A 85 9.60 -29.19 11.89
N ARG A 86 10.34 -30.23 11.50
CA ARG A 86 10.15 -31.62 11.98
C ARG A 86 10.36 -31.73 13.49
N SER A 87 11.38 -31.08 14.03
CA SER A 87 11.65 -31.05 15.47
C SER A 87 10.60 -30.31 16.27
N ARG A 88 10.03 -29.22 15.75
CA ARG A 88 8.88 -28.56 16.38
C ARG A 88 7.66 -29.49 16.43
N ALA A 89 7.41 -30.25 15.35
CA ALA A 89 6.35 -31.26 15.29
C ALA A 89 6.62 -32.48 16.20
N ALA A 90 7.88 -32.88 16.38
CA ALA A 90 8.28 -33.94 17.30
C ALA A 90 8.13 -33.51 18.77
N ARG A 91 8.54 -32.28 19.11
CA ARG A 91 8.36 -31.70 20.47
C ARG A 91 6.89 -31.52 20.86
N SER A 92 5.98 -31.31 19.89
CA SER A 92 4.53 -31.34 20.15
C SER A 92 3.94 -32.75 20.32
N ARG A 93 4.64 -33.81 19.89
CA ARG A 93 4.22 -35.21 20.05
C ARG A 93 4.85 -35.92 21.25
N GLY A 94 6.03 -35.47 21.70
CA GLY A 94 6.84 -36.14 22.74
C GLY A 94 6.60 -35.71 24.19
N ARG A 95 5.55 -34.92 24.52
CA ARG A 95 5.22 -34.54 25.91
C ARG A 95 4.04 -35.33 26.46
N GLY A 96 4.28 -36.60 26.79
CA GLY A 96 3.54 -37.33 27.82
C GLY A 96 4.05 -36.98 29.23
N PRO A 97 3.30 -37.29 30.30
CA PRO A 97 3.62 -36.84 31.66
C PRO A 97 4.57 -37.79 32.42
N GLY A 98 5.58 -37.23 33.11
CA GLY A 98 6.31 -37.93 34.17
C GLY A 98 7.76 -37.48 34.41
N SER A 99 8.06 -36.99 35.63
CA SER A 99 9.37 -37.00 36.34
C SER A 99 10.61 -36.35 35.65
N THR A 100 11.48 -35.54 36.26
CA THR A 100 11.61 -34.80 37.55
C THR A 100 12.68 -33.69 37.34
N GLY A 101 12.94 -32.71 38.23
CA GLY A 101 12.26 -32.36 39.49
C GLY A 101 13.03 -31.33 40.36
N ARG A 102 13.09 -30.05 39.96
CA ARG A 102 13.45 -28.92 40.86
C ARG A 102 12.45 -27.77 40.72
N GLY A 103 11.62 -27.57 41.75
CA GLY A 103 10.92 -26.31 42.06
C GLY A 103 10.18 -25.55 40.94
N ARG A 104 9.49 -26.22 40.01
CA ARG A 104 8.62 -25.52 39.05
C ARG A 104 7.22 -25.35 39.65
N THR A 105 6.82 -24.12 39.94
CA THR A 105 5.43 -23.78 40.25
C THR A 105 4.56 -24.07 39.03
N SER A 106 3.64 -25.03 39.14
CA SER A 106 2.77 -25.38 38.02
C SER A 106 1.77 -24.25 37.76
N PRO A 107 1.48 -23.85 36.51
CA PRO A 107 0.50 -22.82 36.25
C PRO A 107 -0.89 -23.12 36.80
N ASP A 108 -1.26 -24.40 36.94
CA ASP A 108 -2.55 -24.80 37.52
C ASP A 108 -2.62 -24.55 39.05
N THR A 109 -1.48 -24.40 39.73
CA THR A 109 -1.37 -24.01 41.17
C THR A 109 -1.34 -22.50 41.42
N ILE A 110 -1.38 -21.66 40.38
CA ILE A 110 -1.39 -20.21 40.53
C ILE A 110 -2.75 -19.74 41.08
N GLU A 111 -2.73 -18.93 42.14
CA GLU A 111 -3.92 -18.42 42.84
C GLU A 111 -3.98 -16.89 42.89
N THR A 112 -2.82 -16.21 42.96
CA THR A 112 -2.68 -14.75 43.07
C THR A 112 -1.91 -14.10 41.91
N PRO A 113 -2.02 -12.76 41.70
CA PRO A 113 -1.18 -12.02 40.77
C PRO A 113 0.32 -12.14 41.06
N GLU A 114 0.69 -12.23 42.34
CA GLU A 114 2.05 -12.39 42.83
C GLU A 114 2.62 -13.77 42.47
N ASP A 115 1.85 -14.84 42.66
CA ASP A 115 2.21 -16.21 42.23
C ASP A 115 2.42 -16.26 40.72
N LEU A 116 1.53 -15.62 39.96
CA LEU A 116 1.60 -15.56 38.50
C LEU A 116 2.87 -14.88 38.02
N ALA A 117 3.24 -13.76 38.64
CA ALA A 117 4.46 -13.03 38.32
C ALA A 117 5.72 -13.80 38.74
N GLY A 118 5.71 -14.45 39.90
CA GLY A 118 6.80 -15.32 40.37
C GLY A 118 7.03 -16.51 39.44
N ALA A 119 5.95 -17.23 39.07
CA ALA A 119 6.01 -18.35 38.15
C ALA A 119 6.50 -17.92 36.75
N LEU A 120 5.98 -16.81 36.22
CA LEU A 120 6.47 -16.24 34.95
C LEU A 120 7.95 -15.88 35.04
N ARG A 121 8.42 -15.30 36.15
CA ARG A 121 9.82 -14.90 36.33
C ARG A 121 10.76 -16.10 36.35
N ASN A 122 10.41 -17.17 37.05
CA ASN A 122 11.21 -18.40 37.12
C ASN A 122 11.33 -19.07 35.75
N GLU A 123 10.26 -19.07 34.95
CA GLU A 123 10.27 -19.69 33.61
C GLU A 123 10.85 -18.76 32.51
N LEU A 124 11.10 -17.48 32.85
CA LEU A 124 11.77 -16.48 32.02
C LEU A 124 13.22 -16.18 32.47
N GLU A 125 13.74 -16.97 33.42
CA GLU A 125 15.06 -16.76 34.02
C GLU A 125 16.18 -16.74 32.97
N GLY A 126 17.17 -15.87 33.19
CA GLY A 126 18.27 -15.64 32.24
C GLY A 126 17.93 -14.74 31.04
N ARG A 127 16.69 -14.23 30.90
CA ARG A 127 16.31 -13.31 29.80
C ARG A 127 15.94 -11.93 30.29
N SER A 128 16.63 -10.91 29.78
CA SER A 128 16.33 -9.52 30.14
C SER A 128 14.99 -9.04 29.60
N VAL A 129 14.33 -8.12 30.31
CA VAL A 129 13.10 -7.43 29.85
C VAL A 129 13.27 -6.80 28.46
N ARG A 130 14.48 -6.29 28.14
CA ARG A 130 14.79 -5.72 26.82
C ARG A 130 14.78 -6.79 25.71
N GLN A 131 15.31 -7.97 26.00
CA GLN A 131 15.32 -9.10 25.07
C GLN A 131 13.91 -9.67 24.89
N LEU A 132 13.17 -9.87 25.99
CA LEU A 132 11.78 -10.34 25.95
C LEU A 132 10.87 -9.40 25.15
N ALA A 133 11.00 -8.09 25.32
CA ALA A 133 10.28 -7.10 24.50
C ALA A 133 10.63 -7.21 23.00
N ALA A 134 11.91 -7.34 22.65
CA ALA A 134 12.34 -7.51 21.27
C ALA A 134 11.85 -8.83 20.64
N ASP A 135 11.86 -9.92 21.40
CA ASP A 135 11.48 -11.26 20.94
C ASP A 135 9.95 -11.48 20.92
N THR A 136 9.16 -10.59 21.55
CA THR A 136 7.68 -10.65 21.57
C THR A 136 6.99 -9.53 20.80
N GLY A 137 7.70 -8.44 20.47
CA GLY A 137 7.09 -7.21 19.95
C GLY A 137 6.31 -6.40 21.00
N LEU A 138 6.30 -6.80 22.28
CA LEU A 138 5.62 -6.09 23.35
C LEU A 138 6.44 -4.87 23.81
N ALA A 139 5.74 -3.81 24.25
CA ALA A 139 6.39 -2.68 24.90
C ALA A 139 7.15 -3.12 26.17
N ARG A 140 8.35 -2.57 26.38
CA ARG A 140 9.23 -2.90 27.52
C ARG A 140 8.56 -2.68 28.88
N THR A 141 7.69 -1.68 28.98
CA THR A 141 6.84 -1.42 30.16
C THR A 141 5.85 -2.54 30.40
N THR A 142 5.13 -3.01 29.37
CA THR A 142 4.19 -4.14 29.46
C THR A 142 4.87 -5.44 29.93
N VAL A 143 6.07 -5.74 29.41
CA VAL A 143 6.86 -6.90 29.86
C VAL A 143 7.32 -6.71 31.31
N HIS A 144 7.79 -5.51 31.68
CA HIS A 144 8.22 -5.20 33.04
C HIS A 144 7.09 -5.29 34.06
N GLU A 145 5.89 -4.80 33.74
CA GLU A 145 4.71 -4.88 34.63
C GLU A 145 4.26 -6.31 34.86
N ALA A 146 4.26 -7.15 33.81
CA ALA A 146 3.84 -8.54 33.87
C ALA A 146 4.77 -9.41 34.73
N VAL A 147 6.09 -9.30 34.55
CA VAL A 147 7.09 -10.14 35.26
C VAL A 147 7.30 -9.68 36.72
N ASN A 148 6.93 -8.43 37.04
CA ASN A 148 7.02 -7.87 38.40
C ASN A 148 5.67 -7.84 39.14
N GLY A 149 4.59 -8.38 38.58
CA GLY A 149 3.29 -8.47 39.25
C GLY A 149 2.55 -7.14 39.45
N ARG A 150 3.05 -6.03 38.88
CA ARG A 150 2.43 -4.70 39.03
C ARG A 150 1.08 -4.58 38.32
N ARG A 151 0.80 -5.47 37.37
CA ARG A 151 -0.47 -5.57 36.64
C ARG A 151 -0.67 -7.01 36.21
N ILE A 152 -1.89 -7.53 36.34
CA ILE A 152 -2.23 -8.86 35.80
C ILE A 152 -2.10 -8.80 34.26
N PRO A 153 -1.24 -9.63 33.63
CA PRO A 153 -1.00 -9.57 32.20
C PRO A 153 -2.25 -9.95 31.40
N SER A 154 -2.39 -9.39 30.19
CA SER A 154 -3.45 -9.80 29.27
C SER A 154 -3.19 -11.20 28.70
N VAL A 155 -4.23 -11.86 28.20
CA VAL A 155 -4.12 -13.15 27.47
C VAL A 155 -3.10 -13.05 26.32
N HIS A 156 -3.09 -11.94 25.58
CA HIS A 156 -2.09 -11.69 24.53
C HIS A 156 -0.68 -11.56 25.10
N THR A 157 -0.51 -10.80 26.19
CA THR A 157 0.79 -10.60 26.88
C THR A 157 1.35 -11.92 27.40
N VAL A 158 0.55 -12.72 28.12
CA VAL A 158 1.01 -14.00 28.68
C VAL A 158 1.28 -15.02 27.58
N THR A 159 0.46 -15.03 26.52
CA THR A 159 0.67 -15.89 25.34
C THR A 159 1.98 -15.56 24.63
N ALA A 160 2.27 -14.28 24.42
CA ALA A 160 3.51 -13.85 23.79
C ALA A 160 4.73 -14.20 24.64
N LEU A 161 4.69 -13.95 25.97
CA LEU A 161 5.78 -14.32 26.88
C LEU A 161 5.99 -15.83 26.96
N ALA A 162 4.92 -16.62 27.12
CA ALA A 162 5.00 -18.08 27.14
C ALA A 162 5.56 -18.65 25.82
N ARG A 163 5.08 -18.17 24.65
CA ARG A 163 5.60 -18.57 23.34
C ARG A 163 7.07 -18.18 23.16
N ALA A 164 7.44 -16.97 23.56
CA ALA A 164 8.84 -16.53 23.51
C ALA A 164 9.74 -17.36 24.43
N ALA A 165 9.23 -17.89 25.55
CA ALA A 165 9.91 -18.81 26.45
C ALA A 165 9.93 -20.28 25.96
N GLY A 166 9.22 -20.61 24.87
CA GLY A 166 9.06 -21.99 24.40
C GLY A 166 8.11 -22.84 25.25
N LEU A 167 7.26 -22.21 26.06
CA LEU A 167 6.25 -22.86 26.89
C LEU A 167 4.93 -23.02 26.12
N ASN A 168 4.10 -23.97 26.55
CA ASN A 168 2.70 -24.03 26.12
C ASN A 168 1.94 -22.86 26.78
N PRO A 169 1.26 -21.97 26.02
CA PRO A 169 0.49 -20.86 26.59
C PRO A 169 -0.73 -21.29 27.41
N GLU A 170 -1.37 -22.41 27.04
CA GLU A 170 -2.69 -22.80 27.57
C GLU A 170 -2.81 -22.79 29.11
N PRO A 171 -1.89 -23.40 29.88
CA PRO A 171 -1.95 -23.34 31.34
C PRO A 171 -1.81 -21.92 31.91
N TRP A 172 -1.05 -21.04 31.24
CA TRP A 172 -0.85 -19.65 31.66
C TRP A 172 -2.03 -18.75 31.32
N ILE A 173 -2.72 -19.02 30.22
CA ILE A 173 -3.98 -18.35 29.87
C ILE A 173 -5.03 -18.67 30.94
N ARG A 174 -5.22 -19.96 31.27
CA ARG A 174 -6.11 -20.38 32.36
C ARG A 174 -5.73 -19.78 33.71
N ALA A 175 -4.44 -19.71 34.04
CA ALA A 175 -3.96 -19.05 35.27
C ALA A 175 -4.30 -17.54 35.30
N VAL A 176 -4.07 -16.83 34.18
CA VAL A 176 -4.44 -15.42 34.03
C VAL A 176 -5.94 -15.23 34.23
N ASP A 177 -6.78 -16.02 33.58
CA ASP A 177 -8.23 -15.85 33.68
C ASP A 177 -8.76 -16.24 35.08
N LYS A 178 -8.22 -17.29 35.71
CA LYS A 178 -8.49 -17.66 37.11
C LYS A 178 -8.16 -16.50 38.07
N VAL A 179 -6.99 -15.89 37.93
CA VAL A 179 -6.56 -14.74 38.75
C VAL A 179 -7.42 -13.50 38.48
N ARG A 180 -7.78 -13.21 37.22
CA ARG A 180 -8.67 -12.07 36.86
C ARG A 180 -10.08 -12.25 37.42
N HIS A 181 -10.67 -13.45 37.30
CA HIS A 181 -11.97 -13.74 37.88
C HIS A 181 -11.98 -13.65 39.42
N ARG A 182 -10.89 -14.06 40.08
CA ARG A 182 -10.76 -13.91 41.54
C ARG A 182 -10.59 -12.45 41.97
N ALA A 183 -9.72 -11.69 41.28
CA ALA A 183 -9.52 -10.25 41.52
C ALA A 183 -10.82 -9.44 41.30
N ALA A 184 -11.64 -9.83 40.31
CA ALA A 184 -12.95 -9.22 40.09
C ALA A 184 -13.97 -9.53 41.21
N ARG A 185 -13.81 -10.63 41.95
CA ARG A 185 -14.65 -11.00 43.11
C ARG A 185 -14.20 -10.34 44.41
N THR A 186 -12.90 -10.10 44.58
CA THR A 186 -12.34 -9.45 45.79
C THR A 186 -12.26 -7.92 45.68
N GLY A 187 -12.12 -7.38 44.47
CA GLY A 187 -11.99 -5.95 44.19
C GLY A 187 -13.29 -5.14 44.27
N ARG A 188 -14.13 -5.37 45.29
CA ARG A 188 -15.33 -4.57 45.58
C ARG A 188 -15.03 -3.62 46.75
N PRO A 189 -14.70 -2.34 46.51
CA PRO A 189 -14.48 -1.39 47.60
C PRO A 189 -15.81 -1.08 48.27
N SER A 190 -15.83 -1.06 49.60
CA SER A 190 -16.96 -0.57 50.38
C SER A 190 -17.22 0.90 50.07
N ARG A 191 -18.49 1.19 49.84
CA ARG A 191 -19.07 2.50 49.50
C ARG A 191 -18.93 3.50 50.66
N PRO A 192 -18.47 4.74 50.42
CA PRO A 192 -18.96 5.91 51.14
C PRO A 192 -20.15 6.55 50.39
N VAL A 193 -20.92 7.36 51.10
CA VAL A 193 -22.31 7.72 50.76
C VAL A 193 -22.41 9.14 50.17
N ARG A 194 -23.25 9.27 49.11
CA ARG A 194 -23.87 10.51 48.54
C ARG A 194 -22.98 11.72 48.23
N GLU A 195 -23.15 12.25 47.00
CA GLU A 195 -23.90 13.50 46.84
C GLU A 195 -24.52 13.66 45.44
N SER A 196 -25.40 14.64 45.28
CA SER A 196 -26.41 14.73 44.20
C SER A 196 -26.02 15.69 43.05
N ALA A 197 -26.44 15.37 41.82
CA ALA A 197 -26.44 16.35 40.72
C ALA A 197 -27.58 16.12 39.69
N VAL A 198 -28.45 17.13 39.61
CA VAL A 198 -29.26 17.69 38.48
C VAL A 198 -29.70 16.78 37.32
N PRO A 199 -31.01 16.71 37.00
CA PRO A 199 -31.53 16.10 35.76
C PRO A 199 -31.65 17.12 34.61
N GLY A 200 -31.30 16.73 33.38
CA GLY A 200 -31.69 17.52 32.20
C GLY A 200 -30.86 17.32 30.92
N GLN A 201 -31.15 16.26 30.16
CA GLN A 201 -31.16 16.25 28.68
C GLN A 201 -31.63 14.87 28.19
N ARG A 202 -32.73 14.82 27.41
CA ARG A 202 -33.25 13.58 26.83
C ARG A 202 -32.48 13.25 25.54
N THR A 203 -31.40 12.48 25.67
CA THR A 203 -30.80 11.75 24.53
C THR A 203 -31.74 10.65 24.06
N GLU A 204 -31.70 10.29 22.77
CA GLU A 204 -32.41 9.10 22.26
C GLU A 204 -32.06 7.85 23.09
N GLY A 205 -33.05 7.33 23.82
CA GLY A 205 -32.82 6.28 24.80
C GLY A 205 -32.61 4.88 24.21
N SER A 206 -32.03 4.01 25.03
CA SER A 206 -31.97 2.55 24.82
C SER A 206 -33.33 1.85 25.03
N GLN A 207 -34.31 2.54 25.63
CA GLN A 207 -35.61 1.97 25.97
C GLN A 207 -36.33 1.41 24.73
N GLY A 208 -36.66 0.12 24.76
CA GLY A 208 -37.38 -0.59 23.70
C GLY A 208 -36.52 -1.05 22.50
N ARG A 209 -35.21 -0.79 22.50
CA ARG A 209 -34.30 -1.24 21.43
C ARG A 209 -33.83 -2.69 21.65
N SER A 210 -33.52 -3.43 20.59
CA SER A 210 -32.92 -4.77 20.74
C SER A 210 -31.47 -4.70 21.23
N PRO A 211 -30.90 -5.78 21.78
CA PRO A 211 -29.47 -5.88 22.10
C PRO A 211 -28.54 -5.49 20.94
N ALA A 212 -28.90 -5.89 19.71
CA ALA A 212 -28.16 -5.55 18.51
C ALA A 212 -28.24 -4.06 18.17
N ASP A 213 -29.41 -3.43 18.30
CA ASP A 213 -29.60 -1.99 18.03
C ASP A 213 -28.85 -1.10 19.03
N VAL A 214 -28.83 -1.51 20.31
CA VAL A 214 -28.07 -0.82 21.36
C VAL A 214 -26.57 -0.90 21.07
N ALA A 215 -26.09 -2.07 20.64
CA ALA A 215 -24.70 -2.24 20.21
C ALA A 215 -24.37 -1.41 18.97
N ALA A 216 -25.23 -1.43 17.94
CA ALA A 216 -25.05 -0.65 16.72
C ALA A 216 -25.04 0.86 16.99
N LEU A 217 -25.93 1.35 17.87
CA LEU A 217 -25.98 2.76 18.28
C LEU A 217 -24.72 3.19 19.04
N ALA A 218 -24.25 2.37 20.00
CA ALA A 218 -23.03 2.66 20.73
C ALA A 218 -21.79 2.64 19.82
N ALA A 219 -21.68 1.66 18.91
CA ALA A 219 -20.62 1.61 17.89
C ALA A 219 -20.69 2.78 16.91
N ARG A 220 -21.89 3.27 16.57
CA ARG A 220 -22.06 4.48 15.74
C ARG A 220 -21.49 5.72 16.42
N TYR A 221 -21.85 5.97 17.68
CA TYR A 221 -21.28 7.09 18.44
C TYR A 221 -19.76 6.97 18.64
N GLU A 222 -19.20 5.76 18.77
CA GLU A 222 -17.74 5.57 18.77
C GLU A 222 -17.08 5.96 17.43
N ARG A 223 -17.72 5.67 16.29
CA ARG A 223 -17.24 6.08 14.95
C ARG A 223 -17.41 7.57 14.68
N GLU A 224 -18.47 8.19 15.18
CA GLU A 224 -18.73 9.64 15.11
C GLU A 224 -17.78 10.46 16.02
N GLY A 225 -16.91 9.81 16.80
CA GLY A 225 -15.98 10.49 17.71
C GLY A 225 -16.59 10.93 19.04
N ASP A 226 -17.77 10.43 19.41
CA ASP A 226 -18.48 10.75 20.65
C ASP A 226 -18.54 9.55 21.62
N PRO A 227 -17.42 9.21 22.27
CA PRO A 227 -17.38 8.13 23.25
C PRO A 227 -18.20 8.45 24.52
N ALA A 228 -18.59 9.71 24.74
CA ALA A 228 -19.42 10.11 25.87
C ALA A 228 -20.87 9.62 25.68
N LYS A 229 -21.46 9.84 24.49
CA LYS A 229 -22.77 9.29 24.12
C LYS A 229 -22.77 7.76 24.07
N ALA A 230 -21.74 7.13 23.51
CA ALA A 230 -21.60 5.67 23.52
C ALA A 230 -21.63 5.10 24.95
N ARG A 231 -20.88 5.70 25.88
CA ARG A 231 -20.89 5.34 27.31
C ARG A 231 -22.22 5.68 28.00
N GLN A 232 -23.00 6.63 27.52
CA GLN A 232 -24.32 6.94 28.05
C GLN A 232 -25.34 5.88 27.63
N VAL A 233 -25.42 5.56 26.34
CA VAL A 233 -26.26 4.48 25.79
C VAL A 233 -26.01 3.15 26.52
N LEU A 234 -24.76 2.79 26.77
CA LEU A 234 -24.41 1.57 27.52
C LEU A 234 -24.75 1.62 29.02
N ARG A 235 -24.69 2.79 29.65
CA ARG A 235 -25.11 2.97 31.06
C ARG A 235 -26.63 2.91 31.20
N ASP A 236 -27.36 3.43 30.22
CA ASP A 236 -28.82 3.35 30.20
C ASP A 236 -29.29 1.93 29.88
N ALA A 237 -28.64 1.24 28.95
CA ALA A 237 -28.90 -0.17 28.69
C ALA A 237 -28.66 -1.06 29.94
N ALA A 238 -27.57 -0.82 30.67
CA ALA A 238 -27.27 -1.53 31.92
C ALA A 238 -28.29 -1.28 33.06
N ARG A 239 -29.21 -0.32 32.91
CA ARG A 239 -30.33 -0.07 33.84
C ARG A 239 -31.65 -0.70 33.38
N THR A 240 -31.79 -0.99 32.08
CA THR A 240 -33.07 -1.42 31.47
C THR A 240 -33.09 -2.84 30.93
N HIS A 241 -31.93 -3.46 30.68
CA HIS A 241 -31.81 -4.82 30.14
C HIS A 241 -31.42 -5.84 31.22
N SER A 242 -31.75 -7.12 30.97
CA SER A 242 -31.31 -8.24 31.79
C SER A 242 -29.79 -8.49 31.67
N SER A 243 -29.23 -9.30 32.57
CA SER A 243 -27.81 -9.69 32.51
C SER A 243 -27.46 -10.38 31.19
N ASP A 244 -28.35 -11.22 30.67
CA ASP A 244 -28.14 -11.97 29.43
C ASP A 244 -28.19 -11.04 28.21
N ALA A 245 -29.18 -10.15 28.15
CA ALA A 245 -29.27 -9.13 27.10
C ALA A 245 -28.07 -8.15 27.13
N MET A 246 -27.49 -7.89 28.31
CA MET A 246 -26.24 -7.12 28.42
C MET A 246 -25.01 -7.90 27.94
N ALA A 247 -25.00 -9.23 28.05
CA ALA A 247 -23.97 -10.07 27.44
C ALA A 247 -24.10 -10.06 25.90
N ASP A 248 -25.31 -10.13 25.36
CA ASP A 248 -25.58 -10.02 23.92
C ASP A 248 -25.14 -8.66 23.35
N ILE A 249 -25.46 -7.55 24.05
CA ILE A 249 -24.97 -6.20 23.69
C ILE A 249 -23.43 -6.16 23.65
N ALA A 250 -22.77 -6.74 24.65
CA ALA A 250 -21.31 -6.77 24.73
C ALA A 250 -20.70 -7.60 23.59
N GLN A 251 -21.30 -8.75 23.26
CA GLN A 251 -20.84 -9.63 22.19
C GLN A 251 -21.03 -8.99 20.80
N ALA A 252 -22.19 -8.38 20.55
CA ALA A 252 -22.45 -7.64 19.31
C ALA A 252 -21.50 -6.45 19.15
N LEU A 253 -21.20 -5.71 20.23
CA LEU A 253 -20.19 -4.64 20.21
C LEU A 253 -18.77 -5.15 19.93
N LEU A 254 -18.40 -6.33 20.44
CA LEU A 254 -17.09 -6.92 20.15
C LEU A 254 -16.97 -7.33 18.68
N ALA A 255 -18.03 -7.87 18.09
CA ALA A 255 -18.09 -8.18 16.66
C ALA A 255 -17.93 -6.92 15.80
N LEU A 256 -18.78 -5.90 16.01
CA LEU A 256 -18.74 -4.63 15.26
C LEU A 256 -17.38 -3.91 15.37
N ARG A 257 -16.73 -3.96 16.54
CA ARG A 257 -15.37 -3.41 16.72
C ARG A 257 -14.28 -4.26 16.07
N ALA A 258 -14.47 -5.58 15.98
CA ALA A 258 -13.53 -6.47 15.29
C ALA A 258 -13.60 -6.26 13.76
N GLU A 259 -14.81 -6.12 13.21
CA GLU A 259 -15.06 -5.77 11.80
C GLU A 259 -14.43 -4.42 11.45
N ALA A 260 -14.81 -3.33 12.15
CA ALA A 260 -14.27 -1.99 11.87
C ALA A 260 -12.73 -1.90 12.01
N LYS A 261 -12.15 -2.68 12.93
CA LYS A 261 -10.69 -2.80 13.06
C LYS A 261 -10.07 -3.63 11.93
N GLY A 262 -10.78 -4.64 11.44
CA GLY A 262 -10.43 -5.41 10.25
C GLY A 262 -10.40 -4.50 9.02
N ASP A 263 -11.44 -3.73 8.78
CA ASP A 263 -11.55 -2.81 7.64
C ASP A 263 -10.43 -1.77 7.66
N ALA A 264 -10.22 -1.09 8.79
CA ALA A 264 -9.14 -0.11 8.95
C ALA A 264 -7.74 -0.72 8.76
N LEU A 265 -7.54 -2.00 9.14
CA LEU A 265 -6.28 -2.70 8.89
C LEU A 265 -6.11 -3.08 7.42
N HIS A 266 -7.17 -3.51 6.74
CA HIS A 266 -7.15 -3.79 5.30
C HIS A 266 -6.86 -2.51 4.52
N GLU A 267 -7.55 -1.40 4.80
CA GLU A 267 -7.34 -0.10 4.18
C GLU A 267 -5.89 0.40 4.38
N ALA A 268 -5.38 0.38 5.61
CA ALA A 268 -4.01 0.80 5.91
C ALA A 268 -2.95 -0.11 5.24
N THR A 269 -3.22 -1.41 5.11
CA THR A 269 -2.33 -2.36 4.41
C THR A 269 -2.37 -2.16 2.90
N TRP A 270 -3.58 -1.94 2.36
CA TRP A 270 -3.83 -1.67 0.95
C TRP A 270 -3.15 -0.37 0.52
N LEU A 271 -3.31 0.71 1.27
CA LEU A 271 -2.69 2.01 0.97
C LEU A 271 -1.17 1.91 0.95
N ARG A 272 -0.56 1.19 1.90
CA ARG A 272 0.88 0.90 1.90
C ARG A 272 1.34 0.13 0.67
N LEU A 273 0.58 -0.89 0.26
CA LEU A 273 0.86 -1.69 -0.93
C LEU A 273 0.70 -0.86 -2.21
N HIS A 274 -0.32 -0.01 -2.29
CA HIS A 274 -0.54 0.92 -3.40
C HIS A 274 0.63 1.91 -3.52
N THR A 275 1.00 2.60 -2.44
CA THR A 275 2.16 3.52 -2.43
C THR A 275 3.46 2.80 -2.81
N HIS A 276 3.71 1.59 -2.29
CA HIS A 276 4.90 0.82 -2.66
C HIS A 276 4.94 0.47 -4.16
N ARG A 277 3.81 0.01 -4.71
CA ARG A 277 3.69 -0.29 -6.16
C ARG A 277 3.82 0.96 -7.02
N PHE A 278 3.23 2.08 -6.58
CA PHE A 278 3.35 3.37 -7.25
C PHE A 278 4.81 3.82 -7.34
N THR A 279 5.54 3.85 -6.23
CA THR A 279 6.97 4.20 -6.23
C THR A 279 7.76 3.27 -7.15
N ALA A 280 7.52 1.95 -7.11
CA ALA A 280 8.21 1.00 -7.99
C ALA A 280 7.91 1.24 -9.48
N ALA A 281 6.65 1.55 -9.84
CA ALA A 281 6.26 1.82 -11.22
C ALA A 281 6.86 3.15 -11.74
N VAL A 282 6.91 4.18 -10.89
CA VAL A 282 7.59 5.46 -11.21
C VAL A 282 9.09 5.25 -11.41
N SER A 283 9.76 4.46 -10.55
CA SER A 283 11.17 4.12 -10.75
C SER A 283 11.40 3.40 -12.08
N GLN A 284 10.60 2.37 -12.39
CA GLN A 284 10.69 1.63 -13.67
C GLN A 284 10.50 2.53 -14.90
N LEU A 285 9.65 3.56 -14.81
CA LEU A 285 9.43 4.53 -15.88
C LEU A 285 10.66 5.43 -16.15
N GLY A 286 11.56 5.59 -15.16
CA GLY A 286 12.81 6.35 -15.28
C GLY A 286 14.00 5.57 -15.82
N GLU A 287 13.90 4.25 -15.98
CA GLU A 287 15.01 3.37 -16.39
C GLU A 287 15.38 3.51 -17.89
N GLU A 288 16.64 3.26 -18.26
CA GLU A 288 17.09 3.33 -19.66
C GLU A 288 16.49 2.25 -20.60
N PRO A 289 16.28 0.99 -20.19
CA PRO A 289 15.68 -0.01 -21.06
C PRO A 289 14.18 0.25 -21.27
N ALA A 290 13.76 0.47 -22.52
CA ALA A 290 12.36 0.74 -22.86
C ALA A 290 11.39 -0.36 -22.40
N ALA A 291 11.83 -1.63 -22.36
CA ALA A 291 11.02 -2.74 -21.83
C ALA A 291 10.67 -2.55 -20.34
N ILE A 292 11.59 -2.01 -19.53
CA ILE A 292 11.35 -1.72 -18.11
C ILE A 292 10.39 -0.52 -17.98
N ARG A 293 10.59 0.53 -18.80
CA ARG A 293 9.66 1.67 -18.85
C ARG A 293 8.25 1.27 -19.24
N LEU A 294 8.08 0.40 -20.23
CA LEU A 294 6.77 -0.15 -20.60
C LEU A 294 6.13 -0.90 -19.42
N GLY A 295 6.91 -1.67 -18.65
CA GLY A 295 6.47 -2.27 -17.39
C GLY A 295 5.94 -1.22 -16.40
N GLY A 296 6.68 -0.13 -16.19
CA GLY A 296 6.26 1.02 -15.38
C GLY A 296 4.97 1.68 -15.88
N VAL A 297 4.82 1.88 -17.20
CA VAL A 297 3.60 2.43 -17.81
C VAL A 297 2.38 1.55 -17.54
N TYR A 298 2.47 0.24 -17.78
CA TYR A 298 1.36 -0.68 -17.51
C TYR A 298 1.05 -0.80 -16.01
N ALA A 299 2.07 -0.76 -15.15
CA ALA A 299 1.89 -0.75 -13.71
C ALA A 299 1.18 0.53 -13.22
N LEU A 300 1.52 1.70 -13.76
CA LEU A 300 0.84 2.97 -13.47
C LEU A 300 -0.62 2.96 -13.96
N ALA A 301 -0.91 2.44 -15.15
CA ALA A 301 -2.28 2.30 -15.63
C ALA A 301 -3.11 1.34 -14.76
N GLY A 302 -2.56 0.19 -14.38
CA GLY A 302 -3.23 -0.73 -13.45
C GLY A 302 -3.43 -0.18 -12.04
N LEU A 303 -2.52 0.69 -11.56
CA LEU A 303 -2.68 1.43 -10.31
C LEU A 303 -3.73 2.53 -10.41
N ALA A 304 -3.81 3.22 -11.55
CA ALA A 304 -4.85 4.19 -11.85
C ALA A 304 -6.23 3.53 -11.76
N ASP A 305 -6.43 2.43 -12.50
CA ASP A 305 -7.68 1.67 -12.51
C ASP A 305 -8.07 1.16 -11.12
N GLY A 306 -7.12 0.56 -10.39
CA GLY A 306 -7.32 0.06 -9.04
C GLY A 306 -7.29 1.12 -7.93
N ALA A 307 -7.21 2.42 -8.22
CA ALA A 307 -7.12 3.46 -7.19
C ALA A 307 -8.43 3.55 -6.35
N PRO A 308 -8.35 3.85 -5.04
CA PRO A 308 -9.51 3.81 -4.14
C PRO A 308 -10.27 5.14 -4.13
N ASN A 309 -9.71 6.20 -4.71
CA ASN A 309 -10.26 7.55 -4.75
C ASN A 309 -9.75 8.31 -5.98
N ARG A 310 -10.44 9.42 -6.33
CA ARG A 310 -10.09 10.25 -7.50
C ARG A 310 -8.65 10.78 -7.44
N ALA A 311 -8.16 11.18 -6.27
CA ALA A 311 -6.83 11.79 -6.14
C ALA A 311 -5.71 10.82 -6.54
N LEU A 312 -5.72 9.58 -6.04
CA LEU A 312 -4.70 8.59 -6.38
C LEU A 312 -4.74 8.14 -7.85
N ARG A 313 -5.94 8.08 -8.47
CA ARG A 313 -6.04 7.86 -9.93
C ARG A 313 -5.44 9.05 -10.70
N GLN A 314 -5.79 10.28 -10.31
CA GLN A 314 -5.25 11.49 -10.93
C GLN A 314 -3.73 11.50 -10.87
N THR A 315 -3.12 11.22 -9.70
CA THR A 315 -1.65 11.14 -9.56
C THR A 315 -1.00 10.15 -10.54
N CYS A 316 -1.64 9.00 -10.80
CA CYS A 316 -1.11 8.03 -11.79
C CYS A 316 -1.20 8.57 -13.22
N ILE A 317 -2.31 9.23 -13.57
CA ILE A 317 -2.53 9.90 -14.86
C ILE A 317 -1.54 11.07 -15.05
N ASP A 318 -1.30 11.86 -14.01
CA ASP A 318 -0.39 13.01 -14.01
C ASP A 318 1.06 12.59 -14.32
N VAL A 319 1.52 11.46 -13.77
CA VAL A 319 2.85 10.90 -14.07
C VAL A 319 2.95 10.46 -15.54
N LEU A 320 1.91 9.80 -16.06
CA LEU A 320 1.86 9.38 -17.47
C LEU A 320 1.87 10.60 -18.41
N CYS A 321 1.12 11.65 -18.07
CA CYS A 321 1.12 12.92 -18.82
C CYS A 321 2.45 13.67 -18.69
N ALA A 322 3.07 13.70 -17.51
CA ALA A 322 4.39 14.28 -17.29
C ALA A 322 5.48 13.60 -18.12
N TYR A 323 5.42 12.27 -18.31
CA TYR A 323 6.34 11.57 -19.21
C TYR A 323 6.20 12.00 -20.68
N LEU A 324 4.97 12.26 -21.14
CA LEU A 324 4.74 12.80 -22.50
C LEU A 324 5.26 14.24 -22.65
N ARG A 325 5.29 15.02 -21.58
CA ARG A 325 5.87 16.38 -21.56
C ARG A 325 7.41 16.40 -21.53
N LEU A 326 8.09 15.27 -21.32
CA LEU A 326 9.54 15.21 -21.45
C LEU A 326 9.98 15.54 -22.89
N PRO A 327 11.07 16.29 -23.10
CA PRO A 327 11.60 16.57 -24.43
C PRO A 327 11.91 15.28 -25.20
N ALA A 328 11.56 15.25 -26.48
CA ALA A 328 11.94 14.20 -27.41
C ALA A 328 12.75 14.82 -28.55
N VAL A 329 13.93 14.26 -28.83
CA VAL A 329 14.74 14.66 -29.99
C VAL A 329 14.03 14.15 -31.25
N PRO A 330 13.68 15.02 -32.22
CA PRO A 330 13.09 14.61 -33.49
C PRO A 330 13.98 13.62 -34.25
N VAL A 331 13.39 12.73 -35.04
CA VAL A 331 14.15 11.76 -35.86
C VAL A 331 15.03 12.44 -36.92
N THR A 332 14.66 13.65 -37.32
CA THR A 332 15.40 14.54 -38.25
C THR A 332 16.71 15.06 -37.67
N ASP A 333 16.79 15.14 -36.34
CA ASP A 333 17.89 15.79 -35.61
C ASP A 333 18.91 14.76 -35.11
N LEU A 334 18.66 13.47 -35.40
CA LEU A 334 19.58 12.37 -35.12
C LEU A 334 20.73 12.33 -36.14
N PRO A 335 21.96 11.99 -35.73
CA PRO A 335 23.09 11.88 -36.65
C PRO A 335 22.81 10.92 -37.84
N PRO A 336 23.08 11.33 -39.09
CA PRO A 336 22.89 10.47 -40.24
C PRO A 336 23.72 9.19 -40.14
N GLY A 337 23.06 8.04 -40.23
CA GLY A 337 23.71 6.73 -40.15
C GLY A 337 23.87 6.15 -38.73
N ASP A 338 23.54 6.90 -37.68
CA ASP A 338 23.59 6.37 -36.31
C ASP A 338 22.37 5.47 -36.01
N THR A 339 22.57 4.17 -36.23
CA THR A 339 21.59 3.12 -35.94
C THR A 339 21.28 3.00 -34.45
N ALA A 340 22.23 3.29 -33.56
CA ALA A 340 22.01 3.19 -32.11
C ALA A 340 21.11 4.33 -31.62
N ALA A 341 21.40 5.58 -32.02
CA ALA A 341 20.53 6.73 -31.72
C ALA A 341 19.12 6.54 -32.28
N ARG A 342 18.99 6.00 -33.50
CA ARG A 342 17.69 5.65 -34.11
C ARG A 342 16.94 4.59 -33.31
N HIS A 343 17.60 3.51 -32.88
CA HIS A 343 16.97 2.49 -32.04
C HIS A 343 16.50 3.06 -30.69
N THR A 344 17.32 3.90 -30.04
CA THR A 344 16.95 4.59 -28.79
C THR A 344 15.76 5.52 -28.97
N HIS A 345 15.73 6.31 -30.05
CA HIS A 345 14.60 7.16 -30.40
C HIS A 345 13.31 6.34 -30.62
N LEU A 346 13.36 5.27 -31.43
CA LEU A 346 12.20 4.40 -31.66
C LEU A 346 11.71 3.73 -30.37
N ALA A 347 12.63 3.31 -29.50
CA ALA A 347 12.30 2.69 -28.22
C ALA A 347 11.68 3.69 -27.21
N ALA A 348 12.10 4.97 -27.22
CA ALA A 348 11.44 6.03 -26.45
C ALA A 348 10.05 6.39 -27.02
N ARG A 349 9.93 6.43 -28.36
CA ARG A 349 8.69 6.68 -29.07
C ARG A 349 7.63 5.62 -28.78
N GLU A 350 8.01 4.34 -28.72
CA GLU A 350 7.08 3.23 -28.37
C GLU A 350 6.50 3.39 -26.95
N VAL A 351 7.29 3.86 -25.98
CA VAL A 351 6.79 4.16 -24.63
C VAL A 351 5.75 5.30 -24.67
N ARG A 352 6.07 6.42 -25.35
CA ARG A 352 5.13 7.55 -25.52
C ARG A 352 3.84 7.11 -26.21
N HIS A 353 3.94 6.29 -27.26
CA HIS A 353 2.80 5.74 -28.00
C HIS A 353 1.94 4.81 -27.15
N THR A 354 2.55 3.94 -26.34
CA THR A 354 1.81 3.09 -25.40
C THR A 354 1.08 3.91 -24.33
N ILE A 355 1.66 5.00 -23.83
CA ILE A 355 0.96 5.92 -22.91
C ILE A 355 -0.24 6.57 -23.59
N MET A 356 -0.08 7.16 -24.79
CA MET A 356 -1.20 7.78 -25.53
C MET A 356 -2.31 6.77 -25.84
N ARG A 357 -1.94 5.55 -26.25
CA ARG A 357 -2.88 4.44 -26.48
C ARG A 357 -3.68 4.10 -25.22
N LEU A 358 -3.01 3.97 -24.07
CA LEU A 358 -3.71 3.69 -22.81
C LEU A 358 -4.65 4.85 -22.46
N ILE A 359 -4.22 6.11 -22.52
CA ILE A 359 -5.11 7.27 -22.26
C ILE A 359 -6.33 7.22 -23.21
N ARG A 360 -6.13 7.03 -24.52
CA ARG A 360 -7.22 6.89 -25.51
C ARG A 360 -8.20 5.79 -25.12
N ASP A 361 -7.69 4.61 -24.80
CA ASP A 361 -8.51 3.44 -24.56
C ASP A 361 -9.35 3.60 -23.27
N HIS A 362 -8.86 4.28 -22.23
CA HIS A 362 -9.66 4.64 -21.05
C HIS A 362 -10.63 5.83 -21.28
N LEU A 363 -10.35 6.72 -22.25
CA LEU A 363 -11.28 7.78 -22.67
C LEU A 363 -12.40 7.28 -23.59
N ARG A 364 -12.25 6.08 -24.19
CA ARG A 364 -13.30 5.39 -24.96
C ARG A 364 -14.30 4.64 -24.09
N LEU A 365 -13.95 4.34 -22.83
CA LEU A 365 -14.85 3.69 -21.88
C LEU A 365 -15.98 4.65 -21.47
N PRO A 366 -17.25 4.20 -21.34
CA PRO A 366 -18.36 5.02 -20.88
C PRO A 366 -18.05 5.80 -19.59
N ALA A 367 -18.65 6.98 -19.38
CA ALA A 367 -18.30 7.90 -18.30
C ALA A 367 -18.60 7.37 -16.88
N GLU A 368 -19.42 6.33 -16.80
CA GLU A 368 -19.83 5.55 -15.63
C GLU A 368 -19.00 4.26 -15.44
N HIS A 369 -18.20 3.86 -16.42
CA HIS A 369 -17.35 2.68 -16.30
C HIS A 369 -16.30 2.90 -15.20
N PRO A 370 -16.04 1.93 -14.30
CA PRO A 370 -15.19 2.14 -13.13
C PRO A 370 -13.75 2.54 -13.47
N HIS A 371 -13.26 2.17 -14.67
CA HIS A 371 -11.92 2.52 -15.17
C HIS A 371 -11.93 3.69 -16.17
N SER A 372 -13.05 4.40 -16.34
CA SER A 372 -13.13 5.54 -17.27
C SER A 372 -12.23 6.69 -16.81
N TRP A 373 -11.50 7.31 -17.73
CA TRP A 373 -10.64 8.47 -17.46
C TRP A 373 -11.27 9.80 -17.93
N GLN A 374 -12.50 9.80 -18.48
CA GLN A 374 -13.15 11.00 -19.05
C GLN A 374 -13.32 12.18 -18.08
N ARG A 375 -13.32 11.92 -16.76
CA ARG A 375 -13.51 12.89 -15.67
C ARG A 375 -12.19 13.31 -14.98
N TYR A 376 -11.06 12.95 -15.56
CA TYR A 376 -9.72 13.20 -15.03
C TYR A 376 -8.98 14.19 -15.90
N ASP A 377 -8.14 14.98 -15.26
CA ASP A 377 -7.43 16.07 -15.91
C ASP A 377 -6.23 15.49 -16.68
N LEU A 378 -5.96 16.03 -17.88
CA LEU A 378 -4.90 15.56 -18.78
C LEU A 378 -4.03 16.75 -19.19
N ASP A 379 -2.78 16.78 -18.70
CA ASP A 379 -1.85 17.89 -18.93
C ASP A 379 -0.71 17.50 -19.89
N PHE A 380 -0.86 17.86 -21.16
CA PHE A 380 0.15 17.71 -22.19
C PHE A 380 0.91 19.03 -22.46
N THR A 381 0.81 20.03 -21.57
CA THR A 381 1.40 21.37 -21.79
C THR A 381 2.87 21.29 -22.20
N SER A 382 3.23 21.96 -23.30
CA SER A 382 4.57 21.98 -23.90
C SER A 382 5.12 20.62 -24.39
N ALA A 383 4.29 19.59 -24.51
CA ALA A 383 4.70 18.32 -25.12
C ALA A 383 4.95 18.46 -26.63
N THR A 384 5.86 17.64 -27.16
CA THR A 384 6.03 17.46 -28.61
C THR A 384 5.44 16.13 -29.04
N PHE A 385 4.61 16.15 -30.09
CA PHE A 385 4.04 14.96 -30.73
C PHE A 385 4.43 14.90 -32.20
N ASP A 386 5.09 13.80 -32.59
CA ASP A 386 5.43 13.45 -33.97
C ASP A 386 4.34 12.61 -34.65
N THR A 387 3.51 11.93 -33.85
CA THR A 387 2.31 11.18 -34.25
C THR A 387 1.43 10.98 -33.01
N GLY A 388 0.15 10.63 -33.21
CA GLY A 388 -0.72 10.24 -32.10
C GLY A 388 -2.11 9.77 -32.54
N ASP A 389 -2.83 9.16 -31.62
CA ASP A 389 -4.16 8.59 -31.87
C ASP A 389 -5.03 8.72 -30.62
N PHE A 390 -6.02 9.60 -30.69
CA PHE A 390 -7.14 9.77 -29.77
C PHE A 390 -8.49 9.56 -30.48
N ARG A 391 -8.54 8.77 -31.56
CA ARG A 391 -9.78 8.53 -32.32
C ARG A 391 -10.88 7.98 -31.43
N GLY A 392 -12.09 8.52 -31.52
CA GLY A 392 -13.24 8.09 -30.71
C GLY A 392 -13.08 8.29 -29.20
N ALA A 393 -12.07 9.04 -28.73
CA ALA A 393 -11.95 9.40 -27.33
C ALA A 393 -13.02 10.42 -26.92
N VAL A 394 -13.54 10.33 -25.70
CA VAL A 394 -14.54 11.27 -25.18
C VAL A 394 -13.90 12.17 -24.11
N PHE A 395 -13.82 13.46 -24.41
CA PHE A 395 -13.33 14.51 -23.51
C PHE A 395 -14.55 15.12 -22.78
N GLY A 396 -15.05 14.36 -21.81
CA GLY A 396 -16.39 14.54 -21.23
C GLY A 396 -16.50 15.28 -19.90
N GLY A 397 -15.40 15.57 -19.20
CA GLY A 397 -15.50 16.28 -17.90
C GLY A 397 -14.20 16.67 -17.19
N GLY A 398 -13.05 16.08 -17.51
CA GLY A 398 -11.75 16.58 -17.06
C GLY A 398 -11.27 17.78 -17.88
N ALA A 399 -10.36 18.59 -17.32
CA ALA A 399 -9.64 19.61 -18.09
C ALA A 399 -8.50 18.98 -18.89
N VAL A 400 -8.44 19.26 -20.19
CA VAL A 400 -7.44 18.71 -21.11
C VAL A 400 -6.63 19.86 -21.70
N ARG A 401 -5.31 19.86 -21.47
CA ARG A 401 -4.41 20.91 -21.92
C ARG A 401 -3.45 20.38 -22.97
N PHE A 402 -3.56 20.91 -24.17
CA PHE A 402 -2.56 20.85 -25.25
C PHE A 402 -1.86 22.21 -25.40
N ASP A 403 -1.76 22.97 -24.31
CA ASP A 403 -1.23 24.33 -24.33
C ASP A 403 0.26 24.32 -24.69
N ASN A 404 0.69 25.19 -25.60
CA ASN A 404 2.06 25.27 -26.13
C ASN A 404 2.61 23.97 -26.77
N VAL A 405 1.76 22.97 -27.02
CA VAL A 405 2.14 21.70 -27.67
C VAL A 405 2.68 21.94 -29.07
N CYS A 406 3.72 21.19 -29.44
CA CYS A 406 4.26 21.18 -30.79
C CYS A 406 3.86 19.88 -31.52
N PHE A 407 3.01 20.00 -32.55
CA PHE A 407 2.75 18.94 -33.51
C PHE A 407 3.75 19.06 -34.65
N SER A 408 4.84 18.28 -34.57
CA SER A 408 6.05 18.47 -35.38
C SER A 408 6.12 17.58 -36.62
N GLY A 409 5.16 16.66 -36.82
CA GLY A 409 5.19 15.74 -37.95
C GLY A 409 4.06 14.73 -37.97
N GLY A 410 4.19 13.77 -38.89
CA GLY A 410 3.34 12.57 -39.00
C GLY A 410 1.84 12.86 -39.10
N THR A 411 1.03 12.01 -38.46
CA THR A 411 -0.41 12.24 -38.31
C THR A 411 -0.82 12.06 -36.85
N PHE A 412 -1.53 13.05 -36.32
CA PHE A 412 -2.19 13.02 -35.02
C PHE A 412 -3.71 13.00 -35.24
N ARG A 413 -4.40 12.00 -34.69
CA ARG A 413 -5.83 11.75 -35.02
C ARG A 413 -6.75 11.93 -33.83
N PHE A 414 -7.68 12.87 -33.93
CA PHE A 414 -8.87 13.02 -33.09
C PHE A 414 -10.15 12.56 -33.83
N ASP A 415 -10.03 11.75 -34.89
CA ASP A 415 -11.17 11.33 -35.73
C ASP A 415 -12.27 10.67 -34.89
N GLY A 416 -13.50 11.16 -35.00
CA GLY A 416 -14.67 10.72 -34.23
C GLY A 416 -14.59 10.99 -32.72
N ALA A 417 -13.61 11.77 -32.23
CA ALA A 417 -13.54 12.18 -30.83
C ALA A 417 -14.69 13.13 -30.47
N VAL A 418 -15.11 13.10 -29.20
CA VAL A 418 -16.26 13.87 -28.71
C VAL A 418 -15.81 14.81 -27.58
N PHE A 419 -15.95 16.11 -27.82
CA PHE A 419 -15.73 17.18 -26.85
C PHE A 419 -17.11 17.63 -26.34
N SER A 420 -17.44 17.30 -25.09
CA SER A 420 -18.85 17.37 -24.61
C SER A 420 -19.09 17.92 -23.21
N GLY A 421 -18.08 18.03 -22.34
CA GLY A 421 -18.30 18.49 -20.96
C GLY A 421 -17.08 18.92 -20.16
N GLY A 422 -15.88 18.95 -20.75
CA GLY A 422 -14.67 19.50 -20.14
C GLY A 422 -14.17 20.75 -20.87
N THR A 423 -13.15 21.40 -20.31
CA THR A 423 -12.37 22.41 -21.04
C THR A 423 -11.24 21.71 -21.79
N VAL A 424 -11.16 21.87 -23.11
CA VAL A 424 -10.02 21.41 -23.92
C VAL A 424 -9.32 22.61 -24.53
N SER A 425 -8.09 22.86 -24.10
CA SER A 425 -7.32 24.02 -24.52
C SER A 425 -6.18 23.61 -25.45
N PHE A 426 -6.00 24.36 -26.52
CA PHE A 426 -4.87 24.32 -27.46
C PHE A 426 -4.17 25.70 -27.47
N GLU A 427 -4.11 26.38 -26.33
CA GLU A 427 -3.59 27.75 -26.22
C GLU A 427 -2.10 27.79 -26.62
N GLY A 428 -1.75 28.55 -27.65
CA GLY A 428 -0.38 28.59 -28.18
C GLY A 428 0.10 27.28 -28.81
N ALA A 429 -0.79 26.34 -29.15
CA ALA A 429 -0.40 25.11 -29.84
C ALA A 429 0.17 25.40 -31.23
N ARG A 430 1.27 24.75 -31.59
CA ARG A 430 2.04 24.98 -32.82
C ARG A 430 1.96 23.77 -33.74
N PHE A 431 1.40 23.97 -34.93
CA PHE A 431 1.21 22.95 -35.95
C PHE A 431 2.29 23.13 -37.03
N THR A 432 3.52 22.71 -36.70
CA THR A 432 4.72 22.99 -37.52
C THR A 432 4.97 21.96 -38.61
N GLY A 433 4.38 20.77 -38.52
CA GLY A 433 4.46 19.74 -39.55
C GLY A 433 3.42 18.63 -39.40
N GLY A 434 3.25 17.84 -40.46
CA GLY A 434 2.31 16.71 -40.48
C GLY A 434 0.84 17.12 -40.59
N THR A 435 -0.06 16.24 -40.12
CA THR A 435 -1.51 16.43 -40.16
C THR A 435 -2.16 16.16 -38.80
N VAL A 436 -2.89 17.12 -38.25
CA VAL A 436 -3.79 16.91 -37.11
C VAL A 436 -5.23 16.82 -37.64
N SER A 437 -5.81 15.63 -37.58
CA SER A 437 -7.12 15.32 -38.15
C SER A 437 -8.19 15.28 -37.07
N PHE A 438 -9.32 15.96 -37.32
CA PHE A 438 -10.54 15.97 -36.51
C PHE A 438 -11.73 15.40 -37.30
N ASP A 439 -11.48 14.42 -38.18
CA ASP A 439 -12.51 13.87 -39.08
C ASP A 439 -13.72 13.32 -38.29
N GLY A 440 -14.91 13.86 -38.52
CA GLY A 440 -16.12 13.45 -37.81
C GLY A 440 -16.13 13.75 -36.31
N ALA A 441 -15.17 14.53 -35.80
CA ALA A 441 -15.13 14.92 -34.40
C ALA A 441 -16.31 15.85 -34.04
N VAL A 442 -16.80 15.73 -32.80
CA VAL A 442 -18.02 16.41 -32.33
C VAL A 442 -17.68 17.38 -31.20
N PHE A 443 -17.82 18.67 -31.48
CA PHE A 443 -17.72 19.79 -30.54
C PHE A 443 -19.11 20.08 -29.96
N GLY A 444 -19.63 19.14 -29.18
CA GLY A 444 -21.01 19.10 -28.70
C GLY A 444 -21.28 19.84 -27.39
N GLY A 445 -20.24 20.19 -26.62
CA GLY A 445 -20.35 20.89 -25.35
C GLY A 445 -19.00 21.07 -24.65
N GLY A 446 -18.98 21.90 -23.60
CA GLY A 446 -17.73 22.34 -22.97
C GLY A 446 -17.03 23.44 -23.78
N THR A 447 -15.89 23.90 -23.28
CA THR A 447 -15.09 24.96 -23.92
C THR A 447 -13.94 24.34 -24.67
N VAL A 448 -13.89 24.51 -26.00
CA VAL A 448 -12.68 24.21 -26.79
C VAL A 448 -12.10 25.49 -27.35
N GLY A 449 -10.82 25.75 -27.09
CA GLY A 449 -10.12 26.97 -27.50
C GLY A 449 -8.79 26.69 -28.21
N PHE A 450 -8.51 27.48 -29.24
CA PHE A 450 -7.28 27.50 -30.05
C PHE A 450 -6.60 28.87 -29.95
N ASP A 451 -6.75 29.58 -28.83
CA ASP A 451 -6.26 30.94 -28.65
C ASP A 451 -4.74 31.02 -28.86
N ARG A 452 -4.33 31.90 -29.79
CA ARG A 452 -2.92 32.06 -30.23
C ARG A 452 -2.28 30.79 -30.84
N ALA A 453 -3.06 29.83 -31.32
CA ALA A 453 -2.52 28.67 -32.03
C ALA A 453 -1.90 29.04 -33.39
N GLU A 454 -0.79 28.40 -33.76
CA GLU A 454 -0.01 28.69 -34.96
C GLU A 454 -0.18 27.59 -36.02
N PHE A 455 -0.91 27.90 -37.09
CA PHE A 455 -1.21 26.99 -38.22
C PHE A 455 -0.15 27.09 -39.34
N ALA A 456 1.14 26.96 -38.98
CA ALA A 456 2.27 27.27 -39.84
C ALA A 456 3.15 26.05 -40.13
N GLY A 457 2.84 25.32 -41.21
CA GLY A 457 3.67 24.22 -41.76
C GLY A 457 2.99 22.85 -41.74
N GLY A 458 2.17 22.57 -40.73
CA GLY A 458 1.28 21.42 -40.67
C GLY A 458 -0.12 21.70 -41.24
N THR A 459 -0.91 20.64 -41.42
CA THR A 459 -2.35 20.72 -41.74
C THR A 459 -3.19 20.36 -40.53
N VAL A 460 -4.09 21.25 -40.10
CA VAL A 460 -5.17 20.97 -39.16
C VAL A 460 -6.47 20.83 -39.95
N ASP A 461 -7.01 19.61 -39.99
CA ASP A 461 -8.20 19.28 -40.76
C ASP A 461 -9.43 19.13 -39.84
N LEU A 462 -10.23 20.19 -39.77
CA LEU A 462 -11.55 20.23 -39.15
C LEU A 462 -12.68 20.15 -40.20
N SER A 463 -12.41 19.92 -41.49
CA SER A 463 -13.41 20.05 -42.57
C SER A 463 -14.67 19.18 -42.40
N ARG A 464 -14.56 18.06 -41.67
CA ARG A 464 -15.67 17.15 -41.35
C ARG A 464 -16.06 17.15 -39.87
N ALA A 465 -15.57 18.11 -39.09
CA ALA A 465 -16.00 18.35 -37.71
C ALA A 465 -17.45 18.86 -37.63
N ARG A 466 -18.08 18.67 -36.48
CA ARG A 466 -19.48 19.06 -36.22
C ARG A 466 -19.63 19.74 -34.86
N GLY A 467 -20.64 20.59 -34.72
CA GLY A 467 -21.00 21.22 -33.45
C GLY A 467 -20.64 22.72 -33.39
N ALA A 468 -20.37 23.20 -32.18
CA ALA A 468 -19.99 24.59 -31.93
C ALA A 468 -18.61 24.92 -32.52
N VAL A 469 -18.43 26.17 -32.97
CA VAL A 469 -17.14 26.69 -33.43
C VAL A 469 -16.21 26.83 -32.21
N PRO A 470 -15.02 26.20 -32.18
CA PRO A 470 -14.04 26.42 -31.13
C PRO A 470 -13.59 27.90 -31.06
N ALA A 471 -13.35 28.39 -29.84
CA ALA A 471 -12.80 29.73 -29.62
C ALA A 471 -11.37 29.84 -30.17
N GLY A 472 -10.93 31.08 -30.45
CA GLY A 472 -9.55 31.35 -30.90
C GLY A 472 -9.21 30.93 -32.33
N LEU A 473 -10.10 30.24 -33.06
CA LEU A 473 -9.90 29.94 -34.48
C LEU A 473 -9.92 31.22 -35.33
N PRO A 474 -9.07 31.32 -36.38
CA PRO A 474 -9.14 32.40 -37.36
C PRO A 474 -10.52 32.49 -38.03
N PRO A 475 -11.02 33.70 -38.33
CA PRO A 475 -12.32 33.88 -38.98
C PRO A 475 -12.36 33.20 -40.36
N GLY A 476 -13.46 32.49 -40.63
CA GLY A 476 -13.56 31.59 -41.78
C GLY A 476 -13.48 32.25 -43.16
N ALA A 477 -13.57 33.57 -43.29
CA ALA A 477 -13.48 34.24 -44.60
C ALA A 477 -12.13 34.01 -45.32
N SER A 478 -11.05 33.72 -44.59
CA SER A 478 -9.74 33.33 -45.14
C SER A 478 -8.89 32.60 -44.08
N PRO A 479 -9.11 31.29 -43.86
CA PRO A 479 -8.27 30.53 -42.95
C PRO A 479 -6.82 30.46 -43.48
N PRO A 480 -5.81 30.39 -42.61
CA PRO A 480 -4.43 30.14 -43.03
C PRO A 480 -4.33 28.81 -43.78
N ALA A 481 -3.40 28.69 -44.73
CA ALA A 481 -3.31 27.54 -45.64
C ALA A 481 -3.19 26.17 -44.94
N GLY A 482 -2.68 26.14 -43.71
CA GLY A 482 -2.61 24.96 -42.85
C GLY A 482 -3.92 24.60 -42.12
N LEU A 483 -5.02 25.35 -42.26
CA LEU A 483 -6.27 25.15 -41.52
C LEU A 483 -7.44 24.90 -42.48
N ARG A 484 -8.15 23.78 -42.31
CA ARG A 484 -9.38 23.45 -43.05
C ARG A 484 -10.55 23.43 -42.08
N LEU A 485 -11.61 24.18 -42.39
CA LEU A 485 -12.82 24.31 -41.56
C LEU A 485 -14.03 23.68 -42.30
N PRO A 486 -15.12 23.31 -41.61
CA PRO A 486 -16.38 22.94 -42.24
C PRO A 486 -17.11 24.17 -42.77
N ASP A 487 -17.79 24.06 -43.92
CA ASP A 487 -18.59 25.14 -44.55
C ASP A 487 -19.48 25.90 -43.54
N ALA A 488 -20.18 25.17 -42.67
CA ALA A 488 -21.07 25.72 -41.64
C ALA A 488 -20.38 26.60 -40.56
N TRP A 489 -19.05 26.64 -40.51
CA TRP A 489 -18.28 27.51 -39.62
C TRP A 489 -17.76 28.77 -40.34
N HIS A 490 -17.83 28.84 -41.67
CA HIS A 490 -17.48 30.05 -42.43
C HIS A 490 -18.54 31.15 -42.29
N GLU A 491 -19.83 30.78 -42.25
CA GLU A 491 -20.97 31.71 -42.24
C GLU A 491 -21.24 32.38 -40.89
N ARG A 492 -20.67 31.87 -39.78
CA ARG A 492 -20.98 32.31 -38.41
C ARG A 492 -20.02 33.35 -37.83
N ALA A 493 -19.11 33.88 -38.64
CA ALA A 493 -18.08 34.84 -38.24
C ALA A 493 -18.26 36.24 -38.89
N SER A 494 -19.48 36.56 -39.34
CA SER A 494 -19.87 37.87 -39.92
C SER A 494 -20.62 38.73 -38.91
#